data_AF-A0A1G3LEW4-F1
#
_entry.id   AF-A0A1G3LEW4-F1
#
_cell.length_a   1.000
_cell.length_b   1.000
_cell.length_c   1.000
_cell.angle_alpha   90.00
_cell.angle_beta   90.00
_cell.angle_gamma   90.00
#
_symmetry.space_group_name_H-M   'P 1'
#
loop_
_entity.id
_entity.type
_entity.pdbx_description
1 polymer ?
#
loop_
_entity_poly.entity_id
_entity_poly.type
_entity_poly.pdbx_seq_one_letter_code
_entity_poly.pdbx_strand_id
1 'polypeptide(L)'
;MIGLNDIVVKYGENPILDISLEELKTLIDVEVYDDNRLLYSAKHDSSKSENVKLDITQKDFFYYTVKIKANNRNYTVPVYVLQLEEKEPYIVCDIDFTISATNAFLYLSKNLLNQKKIFHSSEVLQNLSKNYKIIYLTGRRMKYSQMTRKWLKLNEFPEGPIISRKHKFPSGLQYFKASVLKEIAKISNNAVGIGDLSSDIGAYLLNDLTAIKITHPLLYYSKNDRYDLKNGYYVVSSWKGIEKLFKEKNLFKY
;
A
#
# COMPACT_ATOMS: atom_id res chain seq x y z
N MET A 1 -12.52 8.92 13.86
CA MET A 1 -11.61 7.82 13.50
C MET A 1 -10.35 8.41 12.90
N ILE A 2 -9.18 8.12 13.46
CA ILE A 2 -7.92 8.64 12.91
C ILE A 2 -7.50 7.75 11.75
N GLY A 3 -7.32 8.32 10.56
CA GLY A 3 -6.70 7.62 9.46
C GLY A 3 -5.54 8.44 8.89
N LEU A 4 -4.40 7.78 8.73
CA LEU A 4 -3.23 8.29 8.04
C LEU A 4 -2.82 7.24 7.01
N ASN A 5 -2.52 7.69 5.79
CA ASN A 5 -1.92 6.86 4.76
C ASN A 5 -0.42 7.08 4.74
N ASP A 6 0.31 6.07 4.32
CA ASP A 6 1.71 6.24 3.96
C ASP A 6 1.83 7.09 2.69
N ILE A 7 3.03 7.57 2.42
CA ILE A 7 3.31 8.57 1.39
C ILE A 7 4.30 7.97 0.38
N VAL A 8 4.05 8.22 -0.89
CA VAL A 8 4.99 7.99 -1.98
C VAL A 8 5.24 9.34 -2.63
N VAL A 9 6.50 9.74 -2.72
CA VAL A 9 6.90 11.07 -3.21
C VAL A 9 8.12 10.97 -4.10
N LYS A 10 8.36 11.96 -4.96
CA LYS A 10 9.57 12.01 -5.78
C LYS A 10 10.80 12.24 -4.88
N TYR A 11 11.92 11.62 -5.23
CA TYR A 11 13.18 11.83 -4.53
C TYR A 11 13.53 13.33 -4.45
N GLY A 12 13.80 13.82 -3.25
CA GLY A 12 14.09 15.23 -2.98
C GLY A 12 12.86 16.14 -2.81
N GLU A 13 11.63 15.64 -3.01
CA GLU A 13 10.41 16.41 -2.77
C GLU A 13 9.82 16.17 -1.37
N ASN A 14 9.61 17.24 -0.61
CA ASN A 14 9.04 17.15 0.73
C ASN A 14 7.68 16.41 0.75
N PRO A 15 7.52 15.35 1.57
CA PRO A 15 6.26 14.63 1.67
C PRO A 15 5.18 15.51 2.27
N ILE A 16 3.95 15.32 1.76
CA ILE A 16 2.75 15.99 2.27
C ILE A 16 1.95 14.98 3.06
N LEU A 17 1.92 15.17 4.38
CA LEU A 17 1.10 14.37 5.28
C LEU A 17 -0.33 14.90 5.26
N ASP A 18 -1.26 14.07 4.77
CA ASP A 18 -2.70 14.32 4.86
C ASP A 18 -3.25 13.76 6.16
N ILE A 19 -3.62 14.67 7.06
CA ILE A 19 -4.16 14.35 8.37
C ILE A 19 -5.69 14.40 8.26
N SER A 20 -6.30 13.21 8.12
CA SER A 20 -7.75 13.05 8.03
C SER A 20 -8.33 12.58 9.37
N LEU A 21 -8.98 13.51 10.08
CA LEU A 21 -9.50 13.30 11.44
C LEU A 21 -11.02 13.16 11.47
N GLU A 22 -11.59 12.53 10.45
CA GLU A 22 -13.04 12.39 10.29
C GLU A 22 -13.71 11.80 11.56
N GLU A 23 -14.89 12.29 11.92
CA GLU A 23 -15.76 11.78 13.00
C GLU A 23 -15.28 12.01 14.44
N LEU A 24 -14.14 12.68 14.65
CA LEU A 24 -13.86 13.23 15.97
C LEU A 24 -14.70 14.51 16.12
N LYS A 25 -15.21 14.78 17.33
CA LYS A 25 -16.02 15.99 17.63
C LYS A 25 -15.33 16.84 18.70
N THR A 26 -14.02 16.85 18.68
CA THR A 26 -13.19 17.44 19.73
C THR A 26 -11.94 18.05 19.14
N LEU A 27 -11.31 18.95 19.89
CA LEU A 27 -9.98 19.46 19.56
C LEU A 27 -8.96 18.32 19.65
N ILE A 28 -8.07 18.29 18.67
CA ILE A 28 -7.06 17.24 18.52
C ILE A 28 -5.70 17.91 18.48
N ASP A 29 -4.81 17.54 19.40
CA ASP A 29 -3.40 17.95 19.30
C ASP A 29 -2.69 16.93 18.41
N VAL A 30 -2.03 17.39 17.35
CA VAL A 30 -1.23 16.56 16.46
C VAL A 30 0.20 17.04 16.50
N GLU A 31 1.12 16.10 16.69
CA GLU A 31 2.56 16.32 16.63
C GLU A 31 3.19 15.32 15.66
N VAL A 32 4.10 15.78 14.83
CA VAL A 32 4.85 14.94 13.88
C VAL A 32 6.32 15.00 14.25
N TYR A 33 6.93 13.83 14.40
CA TYR A 33 8.34 13.68 14.75
C TYR A 33 9.09 12.92 13.67
N ASP A 34 10.32 13.34 13.43
CA ASP A 34 11.36 12.52 12.78
C ASP A 34 12.34 12.07 13.87
N ASP A 35 12.35 10.77 14.14
CA ASP A 35 12.95 10.20 15.36
C ASP A 35 12.49 10.95 16.64
N ASN A 36 13.37 11.75 17.23
CA ASN A 36 13.09 12.55 18.44
C ASN A 36 12.90 14.05 18.15
N ARG A 37 13.04 14.48 16.89
CA ARG A 37 12.91 15.88 16.49
C ARG A 37 11.46 16.19 16.15
N LEU A 38 10.86 17.15 16.86
CA LEU A 38 9.55 17.69 16.53
C LEU A 38 9.63 18.50 15.23
N LEU A 39 8.86 18.10 14.22
CA LEU A 39 8.77 18.80 12.92
C LEU A 39 7.53 19.67 12.82
N TYR A 40 6.44 19.24 13.44
CA TYR A 40 5.15 19.91 13.35
C TYR A 40 4.36 19.72 14.63
N SER A 41 3.65 20.75 15.08
CA SER A 41 2.70 20.68 16.20
C SER A 41 1.57 21.68 15.98
N ALA A 42 0.32 21.20 16.03
CA ALA A 42 -0.84 22.08 15.97
C ALA A 42 -2.05 21.47 16.67
N LYS A 43 -2.99 22.35 17.02
CA LYS A 43 -4.33 21.97 17.48
C LYS A 43 -5.30 22.08 16.32
N HIS A 44 -5.95 20.98 16.00
CA HIS A 44 -6.90 20.91 14.90
C HIS A 44 -8.33 20.81 15.41
N ASP A 45 -9.22 21.52 14.74
CA ASP A 45 -10.64 21.17 14.77
C ASP A 45 -10.83 19.92 13.89
N SER A 46 -11.34 18.86 14.51
CA SER A 46 -11.67 17.57 13.89
C SER A 46 -12.50 17.62 12.59
N SER A 47 -13.14 18.75 12.28
CA SER A 47 -13.93 18.94 11.05
C SER A 47 -13.10 19.22 9.78
N LYS A 48 -11.80 19.53 9.89
CA LYS A 48 -10.95 19.90 8.75
C LYS A 48 -9.85 18.87 8.49
N SER A 49 -9.63 18.56 7.21
CA SER A 49 -8.41 17.90 6.75
C SER A 49 -7.30 18.94 6.61
N GLU A 50 -6.07 18.56 6.95
CA GLU A 50 -4.91 19.43 6.80
C GLU A 50 -3.75 18.72 6.10
N ASN A 51 -3.06 19.46 5.24
CA ASN A 51 -1.89 19.00 4.53
C ASN A 51 -0.65 19.63 5.16
N VAL A 52 0.19 18.81 5.77
CA VAL A 52 1.42 19.25 6.41
C VAL A 52 2.60 18.88 5.52
N LYS A 53 3.33 19.88 5.03
CA LYS A 53 4.59 19.67 4.32
C LYS A 53 5.68 19.39 5.34
N LEU A 54 6.34 18.24 5.23
CA LEU A 54 7.38 17.80 6.16
C LEU A 54 8.76 17.86 5.50
N ASP A 55 9.79 18.17 6.29
CA ASP A 55 11.16 18.19 5.78
C ASP A 55 11.67 16.77 5.52
N ILE A 56 12.33 16.58 4.37
CA ILE A 56 12.89 15.30 3.95
C ILE A 56 14.10 14.90 4.78
N THR A 57 14.21 13.59 5.00
CA THR A 57 15.47 12.94 5.37
C THR A 57 16.10 12.34 4.12
N GLN A 58 17.42 12.32 3.99
CA GLN A 58 18.13 11.77 2.81
C GLN A 58 18.06 10.23 2.70
N LYS A 59 16.92 9.62 3.06
CA LYS A 59 16.67 8.18 3.05
C LYS A 59 15.58 7.86 2.03
N ASP A 60 15.77 6.76 1.30
CA ASP A 60 14.81 6.30 0.29
C ASP A 60 13.50 5.79 0.90
N PHE A 61 13.59 5.23 2.10
CA PHE A 61 12.45 4.73 2.86
C PHE A 61 12.64 5.03 4.35
N PHE A 62 11.67 5.71 4.95
CA PHE A 62 11.71 6.14 6.35
C PHE A 62 10.28 6.31 6.89
N TYR A 63 10.13 6.71 8.15
CA TYR A 63 8.82 7.00 8.72
C TYR A 63 8.87 8.19 9.67
N TYR A 64 7.76 8.92 9.73
CA TYR A 64 7.51 9.88 10.79
C TYR A 64 6.67 9.24 11.89
N THR A 65 6.90 9.64 13.14
CA THR A 65 6.04 9.31 14.26
C THR A 65 4.99 10.40 14.44
N VAL A 66 3.73 10.09 14.16
CA VAL A 66 2.60 11.01 14.37
C VAL A 66 1.95 10.70 15.72
N LYS A 67 2.05 11.63 16.66
CA LYS A 67 1.35 11.57 17.96
C LYS A 67 0.07 12.38 17.87
N ILE A 68 -1.03 11.78 18.29
CA ILE A 68 -2.36 12.39 18.23
C ILE A 68 -3.00 12.27 19.60
N LYS A 69 -3.37 13.40 20.20
CA LYS A 69 -4.07 13.46 21.48
C LYS A 69 -5.51 13.90 21.25
N ALA A 70 -6.45 13.01 21.57
CA ALA A 70 -7.88 13.26 21.41
C ALA A 70 -8.67 12.53 22.51
N ASN A 71 -9.65 13.21 23.13
CA ASN A 71 -10.54 12.62 24.15
C ASN A 71 -9.81 11.91 25.30
N ASN A 72 -8.77 12.54 25.86
CA ASN A 72 -7.89 11.96 26.90
C ASN A 72 -7.18 10.66 26.49
N ARG A 73 -7.09 10.38 25.18
CA ARG A 73 -6.33 9.25 24.64
C ARG A 73 -5.18 9.77 23.79
N ASN A 74 -4.06 9.09 23.89
CA ASN A 74 -2.89 9.31 23.06
C ASN A 74 -2.79 8.17 22.05
N TYR A 75 -2.62 8.52 20.79
CA TYR A 75 -2.36 7.59 19.69
C TYR A 75 -0.98 7.90 19.14
N THR A 76 -0.25 6.86 18.77
CA THR A 76 1.05 6.98 18.10
C THR A 76 1.02 6.13 16.86
N VAL A 77 1.25 6.76 15.71
CA VAL A 77 1.08 6.15 14.40
C VAL A 77 2.35 6.39 13.58
N PRO A 78 3.05 5.35 13.12
CA PRO A 78 4.09 5.54 12.14
C PRO A 78 3.46 5.77 10.77
N VAL A 79 3.92 6.82 10.08
CA VAL A 79 3.59 7.10 8.68
C VAL A 79 4.85 6.91 7.86
N TYR A 80 4.84 5.92 6.99
CA TYR A 80 6.01 5.59 6.18
C TYR A 80 6.02 6.45 4.91
N VAL A 81 7.22 6.84 4.50
CA VAL A 81 7.48 7.61 3.30
C VAL A 81 8.44 6.82 2.43
N LEU A 82 8.04 6.60 1.18
CA LEU A 82 8.88 6.07 0.13
C LEU A 82 9.21 7.18 -0.86
N GLN A 83 10.48 7.47 -1.03
CA GLN A 83 10.97 8.32 -2.11
C GLN A 83 11.21 7.45 -3.34
N LEU A 84 10.71 7.88 -4.50
CA LEU A 84 10.99 7.24 -5.79
C LEU A 84 11.77 8.18 -6.69
N GLU A 85 12.82 7.65 -7.33
CA GLU A 85 13.48 8.35 -8.43
C GLU A 85 12.67 8.22 -9.72
N GLU A 86 12.99 9.08 -10.69
CA GLU A 86 12.40 8.98 -12.02
C GLU A 86 12.83 7.66 -12.68
N LYS A 87 11.86 6.93 -13.26
CA LYS A 87 12.05 5.60 -13.88
C LYS A 87 12.47 4.48 -12.93
N GLU A 88 12.55 4.73 -11.62
CA GLU A 88 12.89 3.69 -10.66
C GLU A 88 11.87 2.54 -10.70
N PRO A 89 12.31 1.27 -10.80
CA PRO A 89 11.40 0.14 -10.88
C PRO A 89 10.75 -0.16 -9.52
N TYR A 90 9.43 -0.31 -9.49
CA TYR A 90 8.69 -0.66 -8.28
C TYR A 90 7.52 -1.63 -8.54
N ILE A 91 7.08 -2.29 -7.48
CA ILE A 91 5.96 -3.24 -7.51
C ILE A 91 4.82 -2.66 -6.68
N VAL A 92 3.62 -2.60 -7.28
CA VAL A 92 2.38 -2.33 -6.54
C VAL A 92 1.66 -3.63 -6.28
N CYS A 93 1.52 -4.00 -5.02
CA CYS A 93 0.86 -5.24 -4.63
C CYS A 93 -0.47 -4.95 -3.93
N ASP A 94 -1.55 -5.52 -4.45
CA ASP A 94 -2.79 -5.61 -3.67
C ASP A 94 -2.62 -6.56 -2.47
N ILE A 95 -3.49 -6.40 -1.46
CA ILE A 95 -3.44 -7.20 -0.24
C ILE A 95 -4.48 -8.32 -0.25
N ASP A 96 -5.75 -7.96 -0.43
CA ASP A 96 -6.88 -8.84 -0.16
C ASP A 96 -7.05 -9.83 -1.30
N PHE A 97 -7.06 -11.12 -1.01
CA PHE A 97 -7.06 -12.19 -2.03
C PHE A 97 -5.81 -12.24 -2.93
N THR A 98 -4.84 -11.33 -2.76
CA THR A 98 -3.56 -11.33 -3.49
C THR A 98 -2.40 -11.89 -2.66
N ILE A 99 -2.21 -11.38 -1.43
CA ILE A 99 -1.25 -11.94 -0.45
C ILE A 99 -1.93 -12.45 0.83
N SER A 100 -3.16 -12.02 1.09
CA SER A 100 -3.98 -12.45 2.22
C SER A 100 -5.10 -13.36 1.72
N ALA A 101 -5.29 -14.52 2.38
CA ALA A 101 -6.43 -15.41 2.22
C ALA A 101 -7.67 -14.82 2.91
N THR A 102 -8.05 -13.62 2.47
CA THR A 102 -9.14 -12.86 3.05
C THR A 102 -10.44 -13.65 2.88
N ASN A 103 -11.22 -13.77 3.95
CA ASN A 103 -12.60 -14.27 3.89
C ASN A 103 -13.53 -13.11 4.28
N ALA A 104 -14.62 -12.90 3.54
CA ALA A 104 -15.62 -11.88 3.84
C ALA A 104 -16.13 -11.97 5.30
N PHE A 105 -16.21 -13.19 5.86
CA PHE A 105 -16.58 -13.42 7.26
C PHE A 105 -15.52 -12.91 8.26
N LEU A 106 -14.23 -13.01 7.93
CA LEU A 106 -13.13 -12.51 8.78
C LEU A 106 -13.06 -10.97 8.82
N TYR A 107 -13.59 -10.29 7.79
CA TYR A 107 -13.77 -8.85 7.82
C TYR A 107 -14.81 -8.41 8.86
N LEU A 108 -15.90 -9.16 8.99
CA LEU A 108 -16.97 -8.89 9.93
C LEU A 108 -16.55 -9.17 11.38
N SER A 109 -15.74 -10.21 11.60
CA SER A 109 -15.26 -10.57 12.95
C SER A 109 -14.11 -9.69 13.47
N LYS A 110 -13.65 -8.70 12.69
CA LYS A 110 -12.48 -7.83 13.00
C LYS A 110 -11.18 -8.60 13.26
N ASN A 111 -11.12 -9.88 12.88
CA ASN A 111 -9.98 -10.73 13.20
C ASN A 111 -8.94 -10.76 12.06
N LEU A 112 -8.54 -9.56 11.61
CA LEU A 112 -7.59 -9.43 10.49
C LEU A 112 -6.23 -10.06 10.80
N LEU A 113 -5.80 -10.07 12.06
CA LEU A 113 -4.52 -10.65 12.45
C LEU A 113 -4.46 -12.18 12.25
N ASN A 114 -5.60 -12.86 12.26
CA ASN A 114 -5.69 -14.31 12.06
C ASN A 114 -5.87 -14.70 10.58
N GLN A 115 -5.86 -13.75 9.65
CA GLN A 115 -5.89 -14.05 8.22
C GLN A 115 -4.60 -14.79 7.83
N LYS A 116 -4.75 -15.88 7.08
CA LYS A 116 -3.59 -16.62 6.58
C LYS A 116 -2.98 -15.88 5.39
N LYS A 117 -1.65 -15.84 5.32
CA LYS A 117 -0.97 -15.44 4.07
C LYS A 117 -1.18 -16.50 2.99
N ILE A 118 -1.21 -16.05 1.73
CA ILE A 118 -1.25 -16.94 0.56
C ILE A 118 0.11 -17.64 0.42
N PHE A 119 0.10 -18.90 0.00
CA PHE A 119 1.31 -19.72 -0.08
C PHE A 119 2.40 -19.08 -0.96
N HIS A 120 3.66 -19.10 -0.51
CA HIS A 120 4.83 -18.45 -1.11
C HIS A 120 4.80 -16.92 -1.31
N SER A 121 3.69 -16.24 -0.99
CA SER A 121 3.56 -14.80 -1.22
C SER A 121 4.64 -13.94 -0.56
N SER A 122 4.88 -14.15 0.74
CA SER A 122 5.90 -13.39 1.49
C SER A 122 7.32 -13.74 1.04
N GLU A 123 7.65 -15.00 0.81
CA GLU A 123 8.96 -15.43 0.31
C GLU A 123 9.29 -14.79 -1.04
N VAL A 124 8.35 -14.82 -1.99
CA VAL A 124 8.54 -14.26 -3.33
C VAL A 124 8.66 -12.75 -3.26
N LEU A 125 7.77 -12.06 -2.52
CA LEU A 125 7.88 -10.61 -2.36
C LEU A 125 9.17 -10.18 -1.65
N GLN A 126 9.65 -10.93 -0.65
CA GLN A 126 10.93 -10.65 0.00
C GLN A 126 12.13 -10.82 -0.94
N ASN A 127 12.06 -11.76 -1.88
CA ASN A 127 13.09 -11.90 -2.90
C ASN A 127 13.03 -10.77 -3.93
N LEU A 128 11.83 -10.36 -4.34
CA LEU A 128 11.64 -9.25 -5.26
C LEU A 128 12.04 -7.91 -4.63
N SER A 129 11.79 -7.71 -3.33
CA SER A 129 12.11 -6.46 -2.63
C SER A 129 13.60 -6.16 -2.52
N LYS A 130 14.47 -7.14 -2.83
CA LYS A 130 15.92 -6.93 -2.93
C LYS A 130 16.31 -6.04 -4.11
N ASN A 131 15.48 -6.00 -5.15
CA ASN A 131 15.74 -5.28 -6.40
C ASN A 131 14.69 -4.21 -6.72
N TYR A 132 13.52 -4.25 -6.06
CA TYR A 132 12.39 -3.39 -6.38
C TYR A 132 11.75 -2.84 -5.11
N LYS A 133 11.34 -1.58 -5.13
CA LYS A 133 10.55 -1.00 -4.04
C LYS A 133 9.13 -1.61 -4.05
N ILE A 134 8.58 -1.93 -2.88
CA ILE A 134 7.25 -2.53 -2.74
C ILE A 134 6.28 -1.49 -2.20
N ILE A 135 5.16 -1.28 -2.89
CA ILE A 135 4.05 -0.42 -2.47
C ILE A 135 2.81 -1.29 -2.31
N TYR A 136 2.18 -1.26 -1.14
CA TYR A 136 0.93 -1.96 -0.90
C TYR A 136 -0.26 -1.05 -1.19
N LEU A 137 -1.17 -1.48 -2.07
CA LEU A 137 -2.36 -0.70 -2.46
C LEU A 137 -3.63 -1.51 -2.22
N THR A 138 -4.41 -1.15 -1.20
CA THR A 138 -5.57 -1.94 -0.77
C THR A 138 -6.87 -1.13 -0.79
N GLY A 139 -7.98 -1.82 -1.08
CA GLY A 139 -9.33 -1.28 -0.91
C GLY A 139 -9.79 -1.11 0.53
N ARG A 140 -9.01 -1.60 1.51
CA ARG A 140 -9.28 -1.42 2.95
C ARG A 140 -9.44 0.06 3.28
N ARG A 141 -10.34 0.35 4.22
CA ARG A 141 -10.44 1.70 4.80
C ARG A 141 -9.17 2.01 5.61
N MET A 142 -8.71 3.25 5.53
CA MET A 142 -7.49 3.76 6.20
C MET A 142 -7.39 3.45 7.71
N LYS A 143 -8.52 3.32 8.43
CA LYS A 143 -8.51 2.87 9.84
C LYS A 143 -7.92 1.48 10.07
N TYR A 144 -7.84 0.65 9.04
CA TYR A 144 -7.28 -0.69 9.10
C TYR A 144 -5.79 -0.72 8.72
N SER A 145 -5.18 0.41 8.33
CA SER A 145 -3.78 0.47 7.89
C SER A 145 -2.83 -0.02 8.98
N GLN A 146 -3.02 0.38 10.24
CA GLN A 146 -2.17 -0.09 11.35
C GLN A 146 -2.28 -1.59 11.59
N MET A 147 -3.50 -2.13 11.58
CA MET A 147 -3.71 -3.57 11.76
C MET A 147 -3.15 -4.36 10.57
N THR A 148 -3.28 -3.81 9.37
CA THR A 148 -2.72 -4.38 8.14
C THR A 148 -1.19 -4.38 8.18
N ARG A 149 -0.55 -3.30 8.65
CA ARG A 149 0.92 -3.25 8.84
C ARG A 149 1.40 -4.30 9.84
N LYS A 150 0.71 -4.41 10.98
CA LYS A 150 1.03 -5.46 11.97
C LYS A 150 0.90 -6.84 11.35
N TRP A 151 -0.15 -7.09 10.57
CA TRP A 151 -0.33 -8.35 9.86
C TRP A 151 0.80 -8.62 8.85
N LEU A 152 1.19 -7.63 8.04
CA LEU A 152 2.31 -7.74 7.09
C LEU A 152 3.61 -8.12 7.80
N LYS A 153 3.92 -7.43 8.90
CA LYS A 153 5.11 -7.70 9.72
C LYS A 153 5.10 -9.10 10.32
N LEU A 154 3.99 -9.52 10.93
CA LEU A 154 3.83 -10.86 11.51
C LEU A 154 3.93 -11.98 10.46
N ASN A 155 3.60 -11.67 9.21
CA ASN A 155 3.66 -12.60 8.09
C ASN A 155 4.95 -12.49 7.26
N GLU A 156 5.94 -11.72 7.73
CA GLU A 156 7.28 -11.61 7.14
C GLU A 156 7.26 -11.07 5.70
N PHE A 157 6.34 -10.16 5.40
CA PHE A 157 6.37 -9.40 4.16
C PHE A 157 7.43 -8.29 4.21
N PRO A 158 8.00 -7.87 3.07
CA PRO A 158 8.91 -6.74 3.03
C PRO A 158 8.22 -5.47 3.53
N GLU A 159 9.01 -4.55 4.09
CA GLU A 159 8.48 -3.24 4.45
C GLU A 159 8.15 -2.42 3.20
N GLY A 160 7.13 -1.58 3.30
CA GLY A 160 6.69 -0.70 2.21
C GLY A 160 5.53 0.18 2.64
N PRO A 161 5.27 1.30 1.92
CA PRO A 161 4.12 2.14 2.18
C PRO A 161 2.82 1.38 1.89
N ILE A 162 1.81 1.59 2.74
CA ILE A 162 0.45 1.06 2.62
C ILE A 162 -0.49 2.21 2.28
N ILE A 163 -1.00 2.21 1.06
CA ILE A 163 -2.00 3.17 0.59
C ILE A 163 -3.37 2.52 0.69
N SER A 164 -4.21 3.06 1.57
CA SER A 164 -5.57 2.57 1.83
C SER A 164 -6.63 3.58 1.38
N ARG A 165 -7.85 3.08 1.18
CA ARG A 165 -8.98 3.90 0.76
C ARG A 165 -9.42 4.84 1.89
N LYS A 166 -9.57 6.13 1.58
CA LYS A 166 -10.20 7.12 2.46
C LYS A 166 -11.69 6.81 2.65
N HIS A 167 -12.26 7.16 3.81
CA HIS A 167 -13.64 6.83 4.13
C HIS A 167 -14.64 7.43 3.12
N LYS A 168 -14.48 8.71 2.77
CA LYS A 168 -15.36 9.45 1.85
C LYS A 168 -14.95 9.39 0.38
N PHE A 169 -14.18 8.38 -0.05
CA PHE A 169 -13.78 8.31 -1.45
C PHE A 169 -15.01 7.99 -2.33
N PRO A 170 -15.43 8.89 -3.24
CA PRO A 170 -16.78 8.90 -3.81
C PRO A 170 -17.02 7.84 -4.89
N SER A 171 -15.97 7.18 -5.39
CA SER A 171 -16.06 6.25 -6.54
C SER A 171 -15.67 4.81 -6.19
N GLY A 172 -15.83 3.91 -7.17
CA GLY A 172 -15.54 2.48 -7.03
C GLY A 172 -14.06 2.18 -6.74
N LEU A 173 -13.77 0.92 -6.37
CA LEU A 173 -12.42 0.48 -6.01
C LEU A 173 -11.41 0.70 -7.15
N GLN A 174 -11.81 0.42 -8.40
CA GLN A 174 -10.98 0.66 -9.58
C GLN A 174 -10.58 2.14 -9.70
N TYR A 175 -11.53 3.07 -9.53
CA TYR A 175 -11.26 4.51 -9.62
C TYR A 175 -10.32 4.99 -8.52
N PHE A 176 -10.49 4.47 -7.29
CA PHE A 176 -9.56 4.74 -6.19
C PHE A 176 -8.14 4.30 -6.52
N LYS A 177 -7.97 3.04 -6.94
CA LYS A 177 -6.66 2.50 -7.28
C LYS A 177 -6.05 3.26 -8.46
N ALA A 178 -6.85 3.51 -9.50
CA ALA A 178 -6.38 4.24 -10.68
C ALA A 178 -5.96 5.67 -10.35
N SER A 179 -6.67 6.39 -9.46
CA SER A 179 -6.27 7.74 -9.06
C SER A 179 -4.97 7.75 -8.26
N VAL A 180 -4.79 6.78 -7.35
CA VAL A 180 -3.53 6.66 -6.58
C VAL A 180 -2.37 6.33 -7.51
N LEU A 181 -2.56 5.34 -8.40
CA LEU A 181 -1.55 4.93 -9.35
C LEU A 181 -1.16 6.05 -10.32
N LYS A 182 -2.12 6.89 -10.73
CA LYS A 182 -1.86 8.06 -11.57
C LYS A 182 -0.89 9.03 -10.92
N GLU A 183 -1.03 9.27 -9.62
CA GLU A 183 -0.11 10.16 -8.90
C GLU A 183 1.28 9.55 -8.76
N ILE A 184 1.39 8.25 -8.47
CA ILE A 184 2.68 7.56 -8.39
C ILE A 184 3.35 7.48 -9.77
N ALA A 185 2.57 7.23 -10.83
CA ALA A 185 3.06 7.11 -12.21
C ALA A 185 3.63 8.43 -12.76
N LYS A 186 3.27 9.59 -12.19
CA LYS A 186 3.92 10.88 -12.49
C LYS A 186 5.36 10.94 -11.99
N ILE A 187 5.71 10.14 -10.97
CA ILE A 187 7.06 10.06 -10.41
C ILE A 187 7.87 9.03 -11.20
N SER A 188 7.36 7.80 -11.27
CA SER A 188 7.91 6.71 -12.08
C SER A 188 6.77 5.90 -12.68
N ASN A 189 6.77 5.69 -13.99
CA ASN A 189 5.81 4.80 -14.67
C ASN A 189 6.39 3.40 -14.90
N ASN A 190 7.53 3.09 -14.28
CA ASN A 190 8.24 1.83 -14.41
C ASN A 190 7.76 0.83 -13.35
N ALA A 191 6.51 0.37 -13.46
CA ALA A 191 5.89 -0.44 -12.41
C ALA A 191 5.25 -1.74 -12.91
N VAL A 192 5.24 -2.70 -11.99
CA VAL A 192 4.47 -3.94 -12.11
C VAL A 192 3.36 -3.95 -11.05
N GLY A 193 2.11 -4.09 -11.48
CA GLY A 193 0.95 -4.25 -10.60
C GLY A 193 0.58 -5.72 -10.42
N ILE A 194 0.39 -6.17 -9.19
CA ILE A 194 -0.03 -7.54 -8.85
C ILE A 194 -1.34 -7.47 -8.06
N GLY A 195 -2.41 -8.08 -8.60
CA GLY A 195 -3.72 -8.15 -7.96
C GLY A 195 -4.54 -9.34 -8.43
N ASP A 196 -5.64 -9.66 -7.74
CA ASP A 196 -6.52 -10.79 -8.08
C ASP A 196 -7.77 -10.36 -8.86
N LEU A 197 -8.26 -9.13 -8.61
CA LEU A 197 -9.50 -8.64 -9.20
C LEU A 197 -9.27 -8.00 -10.58
N SER A 198 -10.28 -8.12 -11.45
CA SER A 198 -10.27 -7.41 -12.74
C SER A 198 -10.23 -5.88 -12.58
N SER A 199 -10.72 -5.34 -11.45
CA SER A 199 -10.59 -3.92 -11.12
C SER A 199 -9.15 -3.48 -10.91
N ASP A 200 -8.29 -4.37 -10.42
CA ASP A 200 -6.88 -4.07 -10.18
C ASP A 200 -6.14 -4.01 -11.51
N ILE A 201 -6.37 -5.01 -12.35
CA ILE A 201 -5.85 -5.06 -13.71
C ILE A 201 -6.29 -3.84 -14.51
N GLY A 202 -7.57 -3.47 -14.44
CA GLY A 202 -8.06 -2.25 -15.07
C GLY A 202 -7.34 -0.99 -14.57
N ALA A 203 -7.09 -0.88 -13.27
CA ALA A 203 -6.38 0.27 -12.70
C ALA A 203 -4.90 0.33 -13.13
N TYR A 204 -4.21 -0.82 -13.21
CA TYR A 204 -2.82 -0.91 -13.68
C TYR A 204 -2.71 -0.54 -15.16
N LEU A 205 -3.56 -1.12 -16.02
CA LEU A 205 -3.56 -0.85 -17.46
C LEU A 205 -3.92 0.61 -17.78
N LEU A 206 -4.85 1.22 -17.05
CA LEU A 206 -5.20 2.64 -17.21
C LEU A 206 -4.05 3.61 -16.90
N ASN A 207 -2.99 3.13 -16.23
CA ASN A 207 -1.79 3.92 -15.89
C ASN A 207 -0.54 3.37 -16.58
N ASP A 208 -0.71 2.64 -17.69
CA ASP A 208 0.36 2.06 -18.50
C ASP A 208 1.35 1.18 -17.72
N LEU A 209 0.88 0.51 -16.65
CA LEU A 209 1.70 -0.39 -15.84
C LEU A 209 1.60 -1.84 -16.36
N THR A 210 2.69 -2.60 -16.21
CA THR A 210 2.67 -4.04 -16.48
C THR A 210 1.77 -4.72 -15.44
N ALA A 211 0.69 -5.36 -15.89
CA ALA A 211 -0.29 -5.96 -14.99
C ALA A 211 -0.12 -7.48 -14.88
N ILE A 212 -0.18 -7.99 -13.65
CA ILE A 212 -0.19 -9.42 -13.34
C ILE A 212 -1.46 -9.72 -12.53
N LYS A 213 -2.31 -10.59 -13.09
CA LYS A 213 -3.48 -11.14 -12.41
C LYS A 213 -3.14 -12.48 -11.77
N ILE A 214 -3.24 -12.56 -10.45
CA ILE A 214 -3.15 -13.84 -9.75
C ILE A 214 -4.53 -14.45 -9.60
N THR A 215 -4.69 -15.71 -10.01
CA THR A 215 -5.95 -16.46 -9.86
C THR A 215 -5.75 -17.62 -8.93
N HIS A 216 -6.40 -17.59 -7.77
CA HIS A 216 -6.36 -18.70 -6.82
C HIS A 216 -7.50 -19.68 -7.08
N PRO A 217 -7.24 -21.00 -7.18
CA PRO A 217 -8.29 -21.99 -7.14
C PRO A 217 -9.08 -21.88 -5.82
N LEU A 218 -10.41 -21.96 -5.88
CA LEU A 218 -11.32 -21.77 -4.74
C LEU A 218 -11.04 -22.71 -3.55
N LEU A 219 -10.45 -23.88 -3.79
CA LEU A 219 -10.31 -24.95 -2.80
C LEU A 219 -8.85 -25.28 -2.44
N TYR A 220 -7.87 -24.81 -3.20
CA TYR A 220 -6.47 -25.11 -2.95
C TYR A 220 -5.53 -24.06 -3.54
N TYR A 221 -4.37 -23.88 -2.91
CA TYR A 221 -3.31 -23.07 -3.48
C TYR A 221 -2.52 -23.89 -4.50
N SER A 222 -2.58 -23.47 -5.76
CA SER A 222 -1.76 -24.05 -6.82
C SER A 222 -0.28 -23.80 -6.51
N LYS A 223 0.56 -24.82 -6.75
CA LYS A 223 2.03 -24.68 -6.79
C LYS A 223 2.55 -24.51 -8.22
N ASN A 224 1.64 -24.44 -9.20
CA ASN A 224 2.00 -24.33 -10.60
C ASN A 224 2.65 -22.97 -10.88
N ASP A 225 3.79 -23.01 -11.54
CA ASP A 225 4.61 -21.86 -11.91
C ASP A 225 4.27 -21.30 -13.31
N ARG A 226 3.25 -21.85 -13.98
CA ARG A 226 2.80 -21.38 -15.30
C ARG A 226 2.22 -19.97 -15.23
N TYR A 227 2.50 -19.23 -16.30
CA TYR A 227 1.90 -17.94 -16.60
C TYR A 227 1.48 -17.88 -18.08
N ASP A 228 0.43 -17.13 -18.37
CA ASP A 228 -0.04 -16.84 -19.72
C ASP A 228 -0.10 -15.33 -19.93
N LEU A 229 0.15 -14.84 -21.15
CA LEU A 229 -0.20 -13.46 -21.54
C LEU A 229 -1.61 -13.46 -22.14
N LYS A 230 -2.55 -12.70 -21.56
CA LYS A 230 -3.93 -12.59 -22.02
C LYS A 230 -4.34 -11.12 -22.07
N ASN A 231 -4.85 -10.66 -23.21
CA ASN A 231 -5.39 -9.30 -23.37
C ASN A 231 -4.47 -8.19 -22.82
N GLY A 232 -3.15 -8.31 -23.05
CA GLY A 232 -2.17 -7.30 -22.62
C GLY A 232 -1.73 -7.39 -21.15
N TYR A 233 -2.12 -8.41 -20.39
CA TYR A 233 -1.65 -8.64 -19.01
C TYR A 233 -1.30 -10.10 -18.75
N TYR A 234 -0.45 -10.36 -17.76
CA TYR A 234 -0.06 -11.72 -17.39
C TYR A 234 -1.07 -12.33 -16.43
N VAL A 235 -1.36 -13.62 -16.58
CA VAL A 235 -2.20 -14.40 -15.66
C VAL A 235 -1.36 -15.52 -15.07
N VAL A 236 -1.37 -15.62 -13.74
CA VAL A 236 -0.63 -16.64 -12.98
C VAL A 236 -1.57 -17.35 -12.01
N SER A 237 -1.31 -18.62 -11.72
CA SER A 237 -2.12 -19.38 -10.76
C SER A 237 -1.54 -19.41 -9.33
N SER A 238 -0.32 -18.91 -9.16
CA SER A 238 0.41 -18.93 -7.88
C SER A 238 1.51 -17.87 -7.83
N TRP A 239 2.02 -17.61 -6.64
CA TRP A 239 3.21 -16.77 -6.44
C TRP A 239 4.49 -17.35 -7.04
N LYS A 240 4.57 -18.68 -7.23
CA LYS A 240 5.69 -19.29 -7.97
C LYS A 240 5.64 -18.96 -9.46
N GLY A 241 4.44 -18.75 -10.02
CA GLY A 241 4.29 -18.23 -11.37
C GLY A 241 4.75 -16.79 -11.52
N ILE A 242 4.52 -15.96 -10.49
CA ILE A 242 5.08 -14.60 -10.43
C ILE A 242 6.60 -14.66 -10.39
N GLU A 243 7.17 -15.47 -9.49
CA GLU A 243 8.62 -15.64 -9.38
C GLU A 243 9.27 -16.04 -10.71
N LYS A 244 8.68 -17.03 -11.41
CA LYS A 244 9.13 -17.47 -12.74
C LYS A 244 9.02 -16.35 -13.78
N LEU A 245 7.89 -15.65 -13.81
CA LEU A 245 7.65 -14.56 -14.75
C LEU A 245 8.70 -13.46 -14.63
N PHE A 246 9.06 -13.04 -13.41
CA PHE A 246 10.13 -12.06 -13.18
C PHE A 246 11.53 -12.55 -13.57
N LYS A 247 11.78 -13.87 -13.58
CA LYS A 247 13.05 -14.46 -14.05
C LYS A 247 13.14 -14.52 -15.58
N GLU A 248 12.01 -14.78 -16.24
CA GLU A 248 11.99 -15.08 -17.68
C GLU A 248 11.61 -13.89 -18.56
N LYS A 249 11.00 -12.85 -18.00
CA LYS A 249 10.51 -11.69 -18.75
C LYS A 249 11.06 -10.40 -18.21
N ASN A 250 11.31 -9.48 -19.13
CA ASN A 250 11.53 -8.09 -18.78
C ASN A 250 10.17 -7.41 -18.58
N LEU A 251 9.81 -7.13 -17.34
CA LEU A 251 8.52 -6.55 -16.97
C LEU A 251 8.57 -5.02 -16.80
N PHE A 252 9.76 -4.44 -16.83
CA PHE A 252 10.04 -3.03 -16.58
C PHE A 252 10.44 -2.34 -17.90
N LYS A 253 10.11 -1.06 -18.02
CA LYS A 253 10.47 -0.22 -19.16
C LYS A 253 11.87 0.33 -18.91
N TYR A 254 12.84 -0.06 -19.75
CA TYR A 254 14.20 0.47 -19.75
C TYR A 254 14.37 1.50 -20.87
#